data_AF-A0A2U1ZVQ3-F1
#
_entry.id   AF-A0A2U1ZVQ3-F1
#
_cell.length_a   1.000
_cell.length_b   1.000
_cell.length_c   1.000
_cell.angle_alpha   90.00
_cell.angle_beta   90.00
_cell.angle_gamma   90.00
#
_symmetry.space_group_name_H-M   'P 1'
#
loop_
_entity.id
_entity.type
_entity.pdbx_description
1 polymer ?
#
loop_
_entity_poly.entity_id
_entity_poly.type
_entity_poly.pdbx_seq_one_letter_code
_entity_poly.pdbx_strand_id
1 'polypeptide(L)'
;MEYALDGAWTTLEGELAMRDGTPDGLAAEVTLLLDGAPLAAYRVDASDAGVPLKVLTEGADVLTVQAVAVEGECATDPLPYLVFADTYVAP
;
A
#
# COMPACT_ATOMS: atom_id res chain seq x y z
N MET A 1 3.07 -8.55 0.68
CA MET A 1 1.74 -9.06 0.29
C MET A 1 1.68 -9.10 -1.23
N GLU A 2 0.98 -10.06 -1.81
CA GLU A 2 0.90 -10.23 -3.27
C GLU A 2 -0.54 -10.40 -3.71
N TYR A 3 -0.87 -9.84 -4.87
CA TYR A 3 -2.19 -9.88 -5.49
C TYR A 3 -2.06 -10.33 -6.94
N ALA A 4 -2.88 -11.32 -7.34
CA ALA A 4 -3.00 -11.73 -8.73
C ALA A 4 -3.87 -10.72 -9.50
N LEU A 5 -3.36 -10.25 -10.63
CA LEU A 5 -4.01 -9.33 -11.55
C LEU A 5 -4.39 -10.01 -12.88
N ASP A 6 -3.70 -11.09 -13.26
CA ASP A 6 -3.96 -11.89 -14.46
C ASP A 6 -4.00 -11.07 -15.77
N GLY A 7 -3.31 -9.93 -15.83
CA GLY A 7 -3.28 -9.02 -16.99
C GLY A 7 -4.63 -8.37 -17.31
N ALA A 8 -5.63 -8.49 -16.44
CA ALA A 8 -7.01 -8.11 -16.71
C ALA A 8 -7.38 -6.69 -16.27
N TRP A 9 -6.49 -6.02 -15.54
CA TRP A 9 -6.75 -4.72 -14.92
C TRP A 9 -5.83 -3.66 -15.51
N THR A 10 -6.32 -2.43 -15.60
CA THR A 10 -5.55 -1.30 -16.13
C THR A 10 -5.09 -0.35 -15.05
N THR A 11 -5.88 -0.17 -13.97
CA THR A 11 -5.55 0.81 -12.93
C THR A 11 -5.94 0.30 -11.55
N LEU A 12 -5.05 0.48 -10.57
CA LEU A 12 -5.34 0.41 -9.15
C LEU A 12 -5.54 1.83 -8.63
N GLU A 13 -6.72 2.10 -8.06
CA GLU A 13 -7.07 3.39 -7.49
C GLU A 13 -7.54 3.23 -6.05
N GLY A 14 -7.25 4.20 -5.19
CA GLY A 14 -7.69 4.21 -3.81
C GLY A 14 -6.87 5.14 -2.94
N GLU A 15 -6.72 4.79 -1.68
CA GLU A 15 -5.90 5.50 -0.72
C GLU A 15 -5.07 4.51 0.10
N LEU A 16 -3.82 4.87 0.35
CA LEU A 16 -2.95 4.17 1.27
C LEU A 16 -2.87 4.96 2.57
N ALA A 17 -3.24 4.35 3.69
CA ALA A 17 -3.26 5.02 4.99
C ALA A 17 -2.79 4.11 6.12
N MET A 18 -2.54 4.71 7.29
CA MET A 18 -2.45 3.97 8.54
C MET A 18 -3.85 3.81 9.13
N ARG A 19 -4.14 2.65 9.72
CA ARG A 19 -5.39 2.34 10.40
C ARG A 19 -5.59 3.23 11.63
N ASP A 20 -6.84 3.56 11.93
CA ASP A 20 -7.20 4.18 13.21
C ASP A 20 -6.68 3.37 14.43
N GLY A 21 -6.09 4.08 15.38
CA GLY A 21 -5.47 3.48 16.57
C GLY A 21 -4.04 2.96 16.35
N THR A 22 -3.45 3.21 15.18
CA THR A 22 -2.00 3.08 14.99
C THR A 22 -1.28 4.01 15.98
N PRO A 23 -0.20 3.56 16.65
CA PRO A 23 0.57 4.41 17.56
C PRO A 23 1.08 5.69 16.88
N ASP A 24 0.96 6.82 17.58
CA ASP A 24 1.49 8.10 17.12
C ASP A 24 2.99 8.01 16.81
N GLY A 25 3.42 8.69 15.74
CA GLY A 25 4.82 8.73 15.31
C GLY A 25 5.29 7.47 14.57
N LEU A 26 4.42 6.50 14.33
CA LEU A 26 4.71 5.40 13.40
C LEU A 26 4.60 5.89 11.95
N ALA A 27 5.64 5.63 11.16
CA ALA A 27 5.62 5.84 9.73
C ALA A 27 6.20 4.63 8.98
N ALA A 28 5.65 4.37 7.79
CA ALA A 28 6.12 3.30 6.93
C ALA A 28 6.41 3.80 5.52
N GLU A 29 7.42 3.21 4.89
CA GLU A 29 7.65 3.26 3.46
C GLU A 29 7.00 2.03 2.82
N VAL A 30 6.24 2.27 1.76
CA VAL A 30 5.49 1.26 1.03
C VAL A 30 5.92 1.28 -0.43
N THR A 31 6.49 0.18 -0.88
CA THR A 31 6.92 -0.02 -2.26
C THR A 31 5.94 -0.94 -2.97
N LEU A 32 5.47 -0.50 -4.13
CA LEU A 32 4.65 -1.28 -5.04
C LEU A 32 5.52 -1.78 -6.18
N LEU A 33 5.40 -3.08 -6.47
CA LEU A 33 6.08 -3.73 -7.57
C LEU A 33 5.06 -4.40 -8.49
N LEU A 34 5.22 -4.26 -9.80
CA LEU A 34 4.49 -5.05 -10.80
C LEU A 34 5.43 -6.07 -11.42
N ASP A 35 5.05 -7.34 -11.39
CA ASP A 35 5.84 -8.46 -11.89
C ASP A 35 7.31 -8.44 -11.38
N GLY A 36 7.48 -8.00 -10.13
CA GLY A 36 8.78 -7.87 -9.45
C GLY A 36 9.57 -6.60 -9.77
N ALA A 37 9.08 -5.71 -10.64
CA ALA A 37 9.71 -4.42 -10.94
C ALA A 37 9.12 -3.29 -10.07
N PRO A 38 9.93 -2.49 -9.38
CA PRO A 38 9.44 -1.38 -8.57
C PRO A 38 8.78 -0.31 -9.44
N LEU A 39 7.58 0.10 -9.05
CA LEU A 39 6.75 1.05 -9.79
C LEU A 39 6.58 2.37 -9.04
N ALA A 40 6.25 2.29 -7.76
CA ALA A 40 6.02 3.46 -6.93
C ALA A 40 6.43 3.18 -5.48
N ALA A 41 6.82 4.25 -4.77
CA ALA A 41 7.09 4.22 -3.35
C ALA A 41 6.32 5.35 -2.67
N TYR A 42 5.67 5.04 -1.55
CA TYR A 42 4.87 5.94 -0.77
C TYR A 42 5.38 5.97 0.66
N ARG A 43 5.27 7.12 1.30
CA ARG A 43 5.45 7.23 2.74
C ARG A 43 4.10 7.55 3.36
N VAL A 44 3.75 6.81 4.40
CA VAL A 44 2.50 6.99 5.15
C VAL A 44 2.83 7.09 6.63
N ASP A 45 2.22 8.07 7.28
CA ASP A 45 2.38 8.37 8.70
C ASP A 45 1.05 8.16 9.43
N ALA A 46 1.11 7.77 10.71
CA ALA A 46 -0.07 7.61 11.56
C ALA A 46 -0.86 8.91 11.77
N SER A 47 -0.22 10.07 11.58
CA SER A 47 -0.85 11.39 11.69
C SER A 47 -1.46 11.90 10.38
N ASP A 48 -1.17 11.27 9.25
CA ASP A 48 -1.68 11.68 7.95
C ASP A 48 -3.04 11.05 7.67
N ALA A 49 -3.89 11.76 6.92
CA ALA A 49 -5.18 11.24 6.47
C ALA A 49 -5.05 10.12 5.41
N GLY A 50 -3.82 9.78 5.01
CA GLY A 50 -3.54 8.86 3.90
C GLY A 50 -2.96 9.56 2.67
N VAL A 51 -2.52 8.75 1.73
CA VAL A 51 -1.92 9.19 0.46
C VAL A 51 -2.72 8.58 -0.69
N PRO A 52 -3.18 9.39 -1.66
CA PRO A 52 -3.93 8.87 -2.80
C PRO A 52 -3.07 7.92 -3.63
N LEU A 53 -3.66 6.78 -3.95
CA LEU A 53 -3.08 5.73 -4.76
C LEU A 53 -3.71 5.77 -6.15
N LYS A 54 -2.88 5.94 -7.18
CA LYS A 54 -3.29 5.76 -8.57
C LYS A 54 -2.12 5.20 -9.37
N VAL A 55 -2.25 3.95 -9.78
CA VAL A 55 -1.16 3.17 -10.35
C VAL A 55 -1.65 2.43 -11.58
N LEU A 56 -0.94 2.58 -12.70
CA LEU A 56 -1.23 1.82 -13.91
C LEU A 56 -0.75 0.38 -13.72
N THR A 57 -1.65 -0.57 -13.94
CA THR A 57 -1.44 -2.02 -13.79
C THR A 57 -1.61 -2.80 -15.10
N GLU A 58 -1.80 -2.08 -16.21
CA GLU A 58 -2.08 -2.65 -17.54
C GLU A 58 -1.06 -3.73 -17.92
N GLY A 59 -1.59 -4.93 -18.20
CA GLY A 59 -0.81 -6.07 -18.67
C GLY A 59 0.06 -6.76 -17.60
N ALA A 60 0.00 -6.32 -16.34
CA ALA A 60 0.73 -6.97 -15.25
C ALA A 60 -0.03 -8.19 -14.70
N ASP A 61 0.72 -9.23 -14.32
CA ASP A 61 0.16 -10.46 -13.76
C ASP A 61 0.09 -10.41 -12.24
N VAL A 62 1.06 -9.76 -11.60
CA VAL A 62 1.19 -9.74 -10.13
C VAL A 62 1.51 -8.33 -9.63
N LEU A 63 0.77 -7.89 -8.61
CA LEU A 63 1.13 -6.74 -7.78
C LEU A 63 1.69 -7.21 -6.44
N THR A 64 2.92 -6.81 -6.12
CA THR A 64 3.54 -7.03 -4.82
C THR A 64 3.57 -5.72 -4.04
N VAL A 65 3.07 -5.75 -2.82
CA VAL A 65 3.16 -4.65 -1.84
C VAL A 65 4.17 -5.02 -0.77
N GLN A 66 5.19 -4.19 -0.63
CA GLN A 66 6.19 -4.27 0.44
C GLN A 66 6.04 -3.06 1.34
N ALA A 67 6.10 -3.26 2.66
CA ALA A 67 6.01 -2.18 3.62
C ALA A 67 7.07 -2.37 4.71
N VAL A 68 7.76 -1.30 5.06
CA VAL A 68 8.80 -1.28 6.10
C VAL A 68 8.53 -0.08 7.00
N ALA A 69 8.50 -0.31 8.31
CA ALA A 69 8.47 0.78 9.28
C ALA A 69 9.80 1.53 9.25
N VAL A 70 9.75 2.84 9.09
CA VAL A 70 10.94 3.71 8.99
C VAL A 70 11.06 4.66 10.18
N GLU A 71 9.95 4.94 10.87
CA GLU A 71 9.92 5.69 12.13
C GLU A 71 8.86 5.11 13.06
N GLY A 72 9.08 5.32 14.37
CA GLY A 72 8.26 4.71 15.42
C GLY A 72 8.54 3.23 15.62
N GLU A 73 8.04 2.69 16.73
CA GLU A 73 8.11 1.26 17.01
C GLU A 73 6.76 0.62 16.67
N CYS A 74 6.78 -0.42 15.84
CA CYS A 74 5.60 -1.27 15.68
C CYS A 74 5.27 -1.90 17.04
N ALA A 75 4.09 -1.64 17.58
CA ALA A 75 3.60 -2.42 18.70
C ALA A 75 3.10 -3.79 18.19
N THR A 76 3.08 -4.79 19.07
CA THR A 76 2.49 -6.09 18.73
C THR A 76 0.98 -5.94 18.68
N ASP A 77 0.43 -5.78 17.48
CA ASP A 77 -1.01 -5.68 17.22
C ASP A 77 -1.47 -6.88 16.39
N PRO A 78 -2.65 -7.47 16.68
CA PRO A 78 -3.21 -8.57 15.89
C PRO A 78 -3.58 -8.18 14.46
N LEU A 79 -3.71 -6.88 14.15
CA LEU A 79 -4.07 -6.37 12.84
C LEU A 79 -2.93 -5.52 12.23
N PRO A 80 -2.74 -5.58 10.90
CA PRO A 80 -1.81 -4.69 10.21
C PRO A 80 -2.15 -3.21 10.47
N TYR A 81 -1.12 -2.37 10.57
CA TYR A 81 -1.29 -0.92 10.64
C TYR A 81 -1.56 -0.31 9.27
N LEU A 82 -0.92 -0.81 8.22
CA LEU A 82 -1.12 -0.31 6.87
C LEU A 82 -2.45 -0.81 6.28
N VAL A 83 -3.24 0.10 5.72
CA VAL A 83 -4.52 -0.21 5.08
C VAL A 83 -4.59 0.40 3.68
N PHE A 84 -5.26 -0.33 2.78
CA PHE A 84 -5.71 0.16 1.49
C PHE A 84 -7.18 0.58 1.64
N ALA A 85 -7.43 1.87 1.83
CA ALA A 85 -8.76 2.45 1.99
C ALA A 85 -9.39 2.73 0.62
N ASP A 86 -10.69 2.44 0.50
CA ASP A 86 -11.49 2.67 -0.72
C ASP A 86 -10.82 2.20 -2.02
N THR A 87 -10.00 1.14 -1.92
CA THR A 87 -9.13 0.72 -3.00
C THR A 87 -9.81 -0.33 -3.87
N TYR A 88 -9.75 -0.14 -5.19
CA TYR A 88 -10.27 -1.07 -6.18
C TYR A 88 -9.36 -1.12 -7.41
N VAL A 89 -9.40 -2.26 -8.12
CA VAL A 89 -8.81 -2.40 -9.45
C VAL A 89 -9.91 -2.19 -10.50
N ALA A 90 -9.61 -1.38 -11.50
CA ALA A 90 -10.48 -1.11 -12.64
C ALA A 90 -9.93 -1.78 -13.91
N PRO A 91 -10.80 -2.38 -14.74
CA PRO A 91 -10.43 -2.87 -16.05
C PRO A 91 -10.15 -1.73 -17.02
#